data_AF-A0A0K8VYJ6-F1
#
_entry.id   AF-A0A0K8VYJ6-F1
#
_cell.length_a   1.000
_cell.length_b   1.000
_cell.length_c   1.000
_cell.angle_alpha   90.00
_cell.angle_beta   90.00
_cell.angle_gamma   90.00
#
_symmetry.space_group_name_H-M   'P 1'
#
loop_
_entity.id
_entity.type
_entity.pdbx_description
1 polymer ?
#
loop_
_entity_poly.entity_id
_entity_poly.type
_entity_poly.pdbx_seq_one_letter_code
_entity_poly.pdbx_strand_id
1 'polypeptide(L)'
;MIGNRVWRALSLTCFIGVAISSCGLAQAKVAHKIHCTENQMQVEIQIPEANKEDSDKQPQIYLEGLKDYPNERCQPQISELHAVFRLSLTDFYECGVTRMVNQLTGKKVYYHKILIESAEGKEVVSVKCITTEPFYNVLMLNATKHHGVVRRDVLPAGFQEPEDLEITTSLTERAPEPRLSIGVNQNGKKVTGDLTVTPGTPLTMEINLDRDSAQVYGLGVNYLEVTDTRQLSETIVFKGCTVDPYLFENFNTIDGDTLSAKFKAFKFPDSSYVQFRATVNVCLDKCLGTQCSNGQIGYGRRRRDTTEVLAQGLVDTNKVYEISLAMFIKINDIEGVNRNEVLQLEENLRELKLANQRLARNSRVNFGES
;
A
#
# COMPACT_ATOMS: atom_id res chain seq x y z
N MET A 1 87.95 -16.81 37.07
CA MET A 1 87.64 -15.37 36.90
C MET A 1 86.11 -15.27 36.84
N ILE A 2 85.42 -15.12 37.97
CA ILE A 2 85.02 -13.83 38.58
C ILE A 2 84.36 -12.93 37.50
N GLY A 3 83.06 -12.60 37.52
CA GLY A 3 82.14 -12.65 38.64
C GLY A 3 80.65 -12.49 38.31
N ASN A 4 79.92 -12.59 39.42
CA ASN A 4 78.47 -12.56 39.67
C ASN A 4 77.75 -11.29 39.20
N ARG A 5 76.45 -11.43 38.85
CA ARG A 5 75.27 -11.01 39.65
C ARG A 5 73.97 -11.29 38.84
N VAL A 6 73.03 -12.14 39.30
CA VAL A 6 71.91 -11.86 40.26
C VAL A 6 70.91 -10.86 39.60
N TRP A 7 69.62 -11.11 39.34
CA TRP A 7 68.58 -11.86 40.08
C TRP A 7 67.28 -12.07 39.27
N ARG A 8 66.59 -13.17 39.61
CA ARG A 8 65.14 -13.41 39.81
C ARG A 8 64.11 -13.29 38.68
N ALA A 9 63.43 -14.43 38.51
CA ALA A 9 62.11 -14.67 37.94
C ALA A 9 60.98 -13.95 38.68
N LEU A 10 59.87 -13.70 37.96
CA LEU A 10 58.52 -14.11 38.36
C LEU A 10 57.53 -13.92 37.20
N SER A 11 56.84 -15.01 36.89
CA SER A 11 55.65 -15.09 36.04
C SER A 11 54.52 -14.24 36.59
N LEU A 12 53.80 -13.52 35.73
CA LEU A 12 52.38 -13.26 35.92
C LEU A 12 51.73 -13.08 34.53
N THR A 13 50.92 -14.06 34.16
CA THR A 13 50.04 -14.07 33.00
C THR A 13 49.05 -12.92 33.08
N CYS A 14 49.21 -11.91 32.23
CA CYS A 14 48.22 -10.85 32.05
C CYS A 14 47.26 -11.28 30.93
N PHE A 15 46.08 -11.76 31.32
CA PHE A 15 44.94 -11.90 30.41
C PHE A 15 44.56 -10.50 29.90
N ILE A 16 44.99 -10.16 28.69
CA ILE A 16 44.45 -9.00 27.97
C ILE A 16 43.08 -9.41 27.45
N GLY A 17 42.04 -9.16 28.24
CA GLY A 17 40.67 -9.15 27.78
C GLY A 17 40.51 -8.03 26.77
N VAL A 18 40.58 -8.36 25.49
CA VAL A 18 40.14 -7.47 24.41
C VAL A 18 38.62 -7.40 24.51
N ALA A 19 38.12 -6.43 25.28
CA ALA A 19 36.74 -6.00 25.16
C ALA A 19 36.60 -5.33 23.79
N ILE A 20 36.27 -6.13 22.77
CA ILE A 20 35.75 -5.64 21.50
C ILE A 20 34.41 -4.99 21.85
N SER A 21 34.46 -3.71 22.20
CA SER A 21 33.29 -2.85 22.21
C SER A 21 32.84 -2.72 20.77
N SER A 22 32.02 -3.67 20.34
CA SER A 22 31.13 -3.51 19.21
C SER A 22 30.15 -2.39 19.57
N CYS A 23 30.61 -1.14 19.47
CA CYS A 23 29.72 -0.01 19.35
C CYS A 23 28.98 -0.22 18.03
N GLY A 24 27.85 -0.91 18.09
CA GLY A 24 26.90 -0.90 17.00
C GLY A 24 26.59 0.57 16.75
N LEU A 25 26.98 1.08 15.58
CA LEU A 25 26.50 2.36 15.09
C LEU A 25 24.98 2.26 15.09
N ALA A 26 24.35 2.83 16.12
CA ALA A 26 22.94 3.16 16.07
C ALA A 26 22.81 4.20 14.96
N GLN A 27 22.36 3.78 13.78
CA GLN A 27 21.87 4.71 12.76
C GLN A 27 20.80 5.57 13.43
N ALA A 28 21.13 6.83 13.70
CA ALA A 28 20.19 7.77 14.29
C ALA A 28 19.06 7.99 13.28
N LYS A 29 17.89 7.43 13.54
CA LYS A 29 16.69 7.67 12.73
C LYS A 29 16.36 9.16 12.77
N VAL A 30 16.10 9.74 11.60
CA VAL A 30 15.71 11.16 11.47
C VAL A 30 14.50 11.47 12.32
N ALA A 31 14.64 12.50 13.15
CA ALA A 31 13.58 12.99 14.01
C ALA A 31 12.49 13.69 13.19
N HIS A 32 11.23 13.28 13.40
CA HIS A 32 10.08 13.85 12.71
C HIS A 32 8.87 13.94 13.64
N LYS A 33 7.97 14.89 13.36
CA LYS A 33 6.69 15.09 14.05
C LYS A 33 5.55 15.04 13.04
N ILE A 34 4.43 14.47 13.46
CA ILE A 34 3.23 14.33 12.62
C ILE A 34 2.06 14.99 13.34
N HIS A 35 1.38 15.90 12.66
CA HIS A 35 0.16 16.54 13.12
C HIS A 35 -0.98 16.17 12.18
N CYS A 36 -1.99 15.49 12.73
CA CYS A 36 -3.15 15.01 11.97
C CYS A 36 -4.38 15.82 12.32
N THR A 37 -5.07 16.30 11.30
CA THR A 37 -6.44 16.81 11.38
C THR A 37 -7.36 15.90 10.56
N GLU A 38 -8.66 16.15 10.55
CA GLU A 38 -9.60 15.36 9.73
C GLU A 38 -9.29 15.44 8.23
N ASN A 39 -8.79 16.61 7.78
CA ASN A 39 -8.64 16.92 6.36
C ASN A 39 -7.18 17.02 5.90
N GLN A 40 -6.21 17.00 6.82
CA GLN A 40 -4.81 17.28 6.50
C GLN A 40 -3.85 16.55 7.42
N MET A 41 -2.76 16.03 6.85
CA MET A 41 -1.58 15.50 7.54
C MET A 41 -0.41 16.47 7.33
N GLN A 42 0.09 17.05 8.42
CA GLN A 42 1.31 17.87 8.42
C GLN A 42 2.47 17.06 8.99
N VAL A 43 3.57 16.96 8.25
CA VAL A 43 4.79 16.26 8.66
C VAL A 43 5.93 17.26 8.74
N GLU A 44 6.57 17.34 9.89
CA GLU A 44 7.76 18.18 10.13
C GLU A 44 8.97 17.26 10.33
N ILE A 45 9.97 17.39 9.46
CA ILE A 45 11.21 16.60 9.48
C ILE A 45 12.36 17.51 9.88
N GLN A 46 13.15 17.11 10.87
CA GLN A 46 14.35 17.84 11.26
C GLN A 46 15.49 17.54 10.28
N ILE A 47 16.08 18.60 9.71
CA ILE A 47 17.22 18.50 8.82
C ILE A 47 18.50 18.65 9.65
N PRO A 48 19.42 17.67 9.65
CA PRO A 48 20.70 17.80 10.36
C PRO A 48 21.50 19.00 9.81
N GLU A 49 22.07 19.84 10.69
CA GLU A 49 22.80 21.07 10.31
C GLU A 49 24.15 20.82 9.59
N ALA A 50 24.45 19.58 9.18
CA ALA A 50 25.81 19.15 8.85
C ALA A 50 26.41 19.74 7.57
N ASN A 51 25.65 20.40 6.68
CA ASN A 51 26.18 20.86 5.38
C ASN A 51 25.80 22.33 5.10
N LYS A 52 26.25 23.28 5.95
CA LYS A 52 26.05 24.72 5.72
C LYS A 52 27.08 25.37 4.77
N GLU A 53 28.05 24.63 4.25
CA GLU A 53 29.14 25.21 3.42
C GLU A 53 29.08 24.90 1.92
N ASP A 54 28.12 24.10 1.45
CA ASP A 54 28.03 23.73 0.03
C ASP A 54 26.56 23.56 -0.38
N SER A 55 26.05 24.50 -1.19
CA SER A 55 24.66 24.45 -1.71
C SER A 55 24.36 23.16 -2.49
N ASP A 56 25.39 22.47 -2.98
CA ASP A 56 25.28 21.23 -3.75
C ASP A 56 25.16 19.95 -2.88
N LYS A 57 25.23 20.06 -1.54
CA LYS A 57 25.19 18.90 -0.62
C LYS A 57 23.96 18.85 0.30
N GLN A 58 22.92 19.64 0.02
CA GLN A 58 21.67 19.52 0.76
C GLN A 58 20.96 18.20 0.43
N PRO A 59 20.45 17.48 1.43
CA PRO A 59 19.71 16.25 1.18
C PRO A 59 18.42 16.55 0.42
N GLN A 60 18.13 15.74 -0.61
CA GLN A 60 16.87 15.81 -1.32
C GLN A 60 15.79 15.12 -0.50
N ILE A 61 14.73 15.86 -0.14
CA ILE A 61 13.61 15.36 0.65
C ILE A 61 12.36 15.37 -0.23
N TYR A 62 11.79 14.20 -0.50
CA TYR A 62 10.64 14.08 -1.40
C TYR A 62 9.73 12.93 -1.01
N LEU A 63 8.49 12.99 -1.47
CA LEU A 63 7.50 11.94 -1.30
C LEU A 63 7.84 10.71 -2.17
N GLU A 64 7.64 9.49 -1.68
CA GLU A 64 7.94 8.26 -2.41
C GLU A 64 7.16 8.22 -3.75
N GLY A 65 7.90 8.16 -4.86
CA GLY A 65 7.33 8.13 -6.22
C GLY A 65 6.98 9.50 -6.80
N LEU A 66 7.37 10.59 -6.14
CA LEU A 66 7.09 11.98 -6.54
C LEU A 66 8.34 12.86 -6.62
N LYS A 67 9.50 12.26 -6.86
CA LYS A 67 10.72 13.04 -7.17
C LYS A 67 10.47 13.86 -8.44
N ASP A 68 10.80 15.15 -8.41
CA ASP A 68 10.60 16.09 -9.52
C ASP A 68 9.15 16.26 -9.99
N TYR A 69 8.16 15.87 -9.18
CA TYR A 69 6.75 16.12 -9.49
C TYR A 69 6.45 17.62 -9.40
N PRO A 70 5.84 18.24 -10.44
CA PRO A 70 5.76 19.69 -10.55
C PRO A 70 4.73 20.36 -9.61
N ASN A 71 3.87 19.59 -8.93
CA ASN A 71 2.88 20.17 -8.03
C ASN A 71 3.55 20.64 -6.73
N GLU A 72 3.59 21.96 -6.52
CA GLU A 72 4.18 22.60 -5.34
C GLU A 72 3.57 22.12 -4.01
N ARG A 73 2.29 21.69 -4.01
CA ARG A 73 1.64 21.17 -2.79
C ARG A 73 2.24 19.85 -2.30
N CYS A 74 2.87 19.10 -3.19
CA CYS A 74 3.53 17.84 -2.87
C CYS A 74 5.02 18.02 -2.55
N GLN A 75 5.54 19.25 -2.63
CA GLN A 75 6.92 19.59 -2.29
C GLN A 75 7.01 20.07 -0.83
N PRO A 76 8.13 19.80 -0.14
CA PRO A 76 8.32 20.29 1.22
C PRO A 76 8.54 21.80 1.22
N GLN A 77 7.96 22.48 2.21
CA GLN A 77 8.39 23.83 2.58
C GLN A 77 9.65 23.70 3.43
N ILE A 78 10.80 24.02 2.84
CA ILE A 78 12.11 23.90 3.50
C ILE A 78 12.43 25.22 4.20
N SER A 79 12.70 25.13 5.51
CA SER A 79 13.32 26.16 6.34
C SER A 79 14.73 25.70 6.74
N GLU A 80 15.52 26.54 7.42
CA GLU A 80 16.91 26.21 7.78
C GLU A 80 17.07 24.92 8.60
N LEU A 81 16.07 24.55 9.42
CA LEU A 81 16.12 23.42 10.35
C LEU A 81 15.07 22.35 10.10
N HIS A 82 14.04 22.66 9.30
CA HIS A 82 12.86 21.81 9.17
C HIS A 82 12.37 21.76 7.71
N ALA A 83 11.98 20.57 7.27
CA ALA A 83 11.17 20.38 6.07
C ALA A 83 9.73 20.06 6.47
N VAL A 84 8.76 20.81 5.94
CA VAL A 84 7.35 20.64 6.28
C VAL A 84 6.54 20.21 5.07
N PHE A 85 5.87 19.05 5.15
CA PHE A 85 4.87 18.61 4.19
C PHE A 85 3.46 18.88 4.72
N ARG A 86 2.55 19.24 3.81
CA ARG A 86 1.14 19.51 4.09
C ARG A 86 0.27 18.70 3.12
N LEU A 87 -0.09 17.48 3.51
CA LEU A 87 -0.78 16.53 2.64
C LEU A 87 -2.29 16.55 2.89
N SER A 88 -3.08 16.64 1.83
CA SER A 88 -4.55 16.56 1.90
C SER A 88 -5.01 15.13 2.23
N LEU A 89 -6.00 15.01 3.12
CA LEU A 89 -6.68 13.73 3.44
C LEU A 89 -8.07 13.63 2.79
N THR A 90 -8.61 14.75 2.29
CA THR A 90 -9.86 14.79 1.52
C THR A 90 -9.63 14.31 0.09
N ASP A 91 -8.65 14.91 -0.59
CA ASP A 91 -8.11 14.43 -1.87
C ASP A 91 -6.73 13.80 -1.65
N PHE A 92 -6.74 12.63 -1.01
CA PHE A 92 -5.52 11.90 -0.68
C PHE A 92 -4.73 11.43 -1.92
N TYR A 93 -5.36 11.40 -3.10
CA TYR A 93 -4.67 11.08 -4.33
C TYR A 93 -3.74 12.20 -4.81
N GLU A 94 -3.99 13.47 -4.45
CA GLU A 94 -3.24 14.64 -4.94
C GLU A 94 -1.72 14.45 -4.83
N CYS A 95 -1.26 13.95 -3.68
CA CYS A 95 0.15 13.67 -3.40
C CYS A 95 0.42 12.19 -3.08
N GLY A 96 -0.41 11.27 -3.57
CA GLY A 96 -0.16 9.83 -3.45
C GLY A 96 -0.25 9.26 -2.03
N VAL A 97 -0.97 9.92 -1.12
CA VAL A 97 -1.23 9.37 0.21
C VAL A 97 -2.08 8.11 0.06
N THR A 98 -1.70 7.03 0.74
CA THR A 98 -2.49 5.81 0.73
C THR A 98 -3.54 5.85 1.84
N ARG A 99 -4.80 5.58 1.49
CA ARG A 99 -5.91 5.49 2.44
C ARG A 99 -6.35 4.03 2.60
N MET A 100 -6.26 3.51 3.81
CA MET A 100 -6.79 2.22 4.21
C MET A 100 -8.04 2.41 5.06
N VAL A 101 -9.12 1.72 4.72
CA VAL A 101 -10.37 1.69 5.48
C VAL A 101 -10.59 0.29 5.99
N ASN A 102 -10.67 0.11 7.31
CA ASN A 102 -11.12 -1.14 7.89
C ASN A 102 -12.64 -1.24 7.72
N GLN A 103 -13.13 -2.22 6.98
CA GLN A 103 -14.54 -2.34 6.63
C GLN A 103 -15.45 -2.71 7.82
N LEU A 104 -14.87 -3.30 8.88
CA LEU A 104 -15.61 -3.71 10.07
C LEU A 104 -15.80 -2.56 11.07
N THR A 105 -14.80 -1.69 11.19
CA THR A 105 -14.75 -0.61 12.19
C THR A 105 -14.84 0.79 11.57
N GLY A 106 -14.76 0.89 10.23
CA GLY A 106 -14.54 2.09 9.40
C GLY A 106 -13.45 3.04 9.87
N LYS A 107 -12.53 2.56 10.72
CA LYS A 107 -11.29 3.25 11.03
C LYS A 107 -10.55 3.51 9.73
N LYS A 108 -10.24 4.79 9.46
CA LYS A 108 -9.47 5.22 8.30
C LYS A 108 -8.03 5.48 8.73
N VAL A 109 -7.10 4.92 7.97
CA VAL A 109 -5.67 5.07 8.19
C VAL A 109 -5.08 5.64 6.92
N TYR A 110 -4.42 6.79 7.04
CA TYR A 110 -3.72 7.45 5.96
C TYR A 110 -2.23 7.29 6.20
N TYR A 111 -1.47 6.84 5.20
CA TYR A 111 -0.03 6.70 5.35
C TYR A 111 0.70 7.00 4.04
N HIS A 112 1.95 7.41 4.17
CA HIS A 112 2.84 7.63 3.05
C HIS A 112 4.30 7.44 3.48
N LYS A 113 5.23 7.46 2.53
CA LYS A 113 6.66 7.39 2.82
C LYS A 113 7.37 8.61 2.24
N ILE A 114 8.30 9.14 3.01
CA ILE A 114 9.15 10.26 2.63
C ILE A 114 10.57 9.73 2.50
N LEU A 115 11.23 10.07 1.41
CA LEU A 115 12.59 9.69 1.09
C LEU A 115 13.52 10.87 1.35
N ILE A 116 14.61 10.60 2.05
CA ILE A 116 15.69 11.55 2.30
C ILE A 116 16.93 10.97 1.62
N GLU A 117 17.37 11.60 0.55
CA GLU A 117 18.54 11.19 -0.22
C GLU A 117 19.70 12.13 0.08
N SER A 118 20.72 11.60 0.76
CA SER A 118 21.96 12.31 1.11
C SER A 118 23.16 11.60 0.50
N ALA A 119 24.35 12.19 0.65
CA ALA A 119 25.60 11.55 0.24
C ALA A 119 25.88 10.22 0.99
N GLU A 120 25.31 10.06 2.19
CA GLU A 120 25.52 8.89 3.06
C GLU A 120 24.55 7.74 2.77
N GLY A 121 23.47 8.01 2.03
CA GLY A 121 22.49 6.99 1.65
C GLY A 121 21.07 7.52 1.50
N LYS A 122 20.13 6.58 1.31
CA LYS A 122 18.69 6.85 1.26
C LYS A 122 18.03 6.39 2.56
N GLU A 123 17.34 7.31 3.20
CA GLU A 123 16.55 7.04 4.41
C GLU A 123 15.06 7.15 4.11
N VAL A 124 14.27 6.31 4.78
CA VAL A 124 12.82 6.22 4.57
C VAL A 124 12.09 6.57 5.86
N VAL A 125 11.30 7.64 5.83
CA VAL A 125 10.42 8.05 6.94
C VAL A 125 8.99 7.63 6.62
N SER A 126 8.44 6.67 7.38
CA SER A 126 7.04 6.24 7.26
C SER A 126 6.14 7.12 8.12
N VAL A 127 5.16 7.79 7.52
CA VAL A 127 4.22 8.68 8.21
C VAL A 127 2.81 8.12 8.17
N LYS A 128 2.03 8.33 9.24
CA LYS A 128 0.68 7.80 9.38
C LYS A 128 -0.23 8.73 10.20
N CYS A 129 -1.47 8.89 9.75
CA CYS A 129 -2.58 9.48 10.48
C CYS A 129 -3.73 8.49 10.57
N ILE A 130 -4.49 8.56 11.65
CA ILE A 130 -5.67 7.74 11.88
C ILE A 130 -6.83 8.70 12.09
N THR A 131 -7.89 8.57 11.29
CA THR A 131 -9.14 9.27 11.52
C THR A 131 -10.23 8.23 11.80
N THR A 132 -10.99 8.47 12.85
CA THR A 132 -12.17 7.67 13.19
C THR A 132 -13.39 8.51 12.83
N GLU A 133 -14.06 8.20 11.73
CA GLU A 133 -15.41 8.74 11.55
C GLU A 133 -16.33 8.09 12.58
N PRO A 134 -17.23 8.86 13.22
CA PRO A 134 -18.22 8.27 14.11
C PRO A 134 -19.19 7.43 13.29
N PHE A 135 -19.27 6.13 13.56
CA PHE A 135 -20.31 5.28 12.99
C PHE A 135 -21.67 5.73 13.52
N TYR A 136 -22.47 6.35 12.67
CA TYR A 136 -23.92 6.37 12.84
C TYR A 136 -24.47 4.97 12.54
N ASN A 137 -25.02 4.34 13.58
CA ASN A 137 -25.93 3.19 13.56
C ASN A 137 -25.46 1.93 12.81
N VAL A 138 -24.57 1.15 13.44
CA VAL A 138 -24.78 -0.30 13.38
C VAL A 138 -26.02 -0.56 14.20
N LEU A 139 -27.12 -0.81 13.49
CA LEU A 139 -28.32 -1.43 14.02
C LEU A 139 -27.89 -2.59 14.93
N MET A 140 -28.03 -2.38 16.24
CA MET A 140 -28.17 -3.43 17.21
C MET A 140 -29.27 -4.35 16.66
N LEU A 141 -28.86 -5.45 16.03
CA LEU A 141 -29.76 -6.55 15.72
C LEU A 141 -30.36 -6.97 17.04
N ASN A 142 -31.65 -6.68 17.19
CA ASN A 142 -32.52 -7.11 18.27
C ASN A 142 -32.36 -8.62 18.50
N ALA A 143 -31.45 -8.99 19.40
CA ALA A 143 -31.38 -10.32 19.98
C ALA A 143 -32.14 -10.32 21.30
N THR A 144 -33.43 -10.00 21.25
CA THR A 144 -34.38 -10.28 22.34
C THR A 144 -35.65 -10.93 21.77
N LYS A 145 -35.48 -12.00 20.99
CA LYS A 145 -36.47 -13.06 20.98
C LYS A 145 -35.98 -14.16 21.92
N HIS A 146 -36.48 -14.09 23.15
CA HIS A 146 -36.45 -15.17 24.11
C HIS A 146 -37.09 -16.41 23.50
N HIS A 147 -36.29 -17.27 22.86
CA HIS A 147 -36.65 -18.66 22.71
C HIS A 147 -36.50 -19.30 24.09
N GLY A 148 -37.64 -19.49 24.76
CA GLY A 148 -37.73 -20.23 26.02
C GLY A 148 -37.37 -21.68 25.79
N VAL A 149 -36.07 -21.99 25.85
CA VAL A 149 -35.60 -23.35 26.08
C VAL A 149 -35.80 -23.61 27.57
N VAL A 150 -36.83 -24.39 27.91
CA VAL A 150 -36.97 -24.93 29.26
C VAL A 150 -35.83 -25.92 29.45
N ARG A 151 -34.70 -25.45 29.99
CA ARG A 151 -33.64 -26.34 30.47
C ARG A 151 -34.18 -27.10 31.67
N ARG A 152 -34.10 -28.42 31.64
CA ARG A 152 -34.03 -29.22 32.86
C ARG A 152 -32.66 -28.94 33.47
N ASP A 153 -32.56 -27.90 34.28
CA ASP A 153 -31.38 -27.59 35.08
C ASP A 153 -31.33 -28.54 36.28
N VAL A 154 -31.03 -29.81 36.03
CA VAL A 154 -30.59 -30.73 37.08
C VAL A 154 -29.20 -31.18 36.69
N LEU A 155 -28.21 -30.51 37.27
CA LEU A 155 -26.82 -30.94 37.19
C LEU A 155 -26.72 -32.31 37.89
N PRO A 156 -25.95 -33.29 37.35
CA PRO A 156 -25.76 -34.59 37.98
C PRO A 156 -25.21 -34.43 39.40
N ALA A 157 -25.60 -35.33 40.31
CA ALA A 157 -25.04 -35.38 41.65
C ALA A 157 -23.51 -35.53 41.56
N GLY A 158 -22.76 -34.58 42.13
CA GLY A 158 -21.30 -34.52 42.04
C GLY A 158 -20.74 -33.50 41.03
N PHE A 159 -21.58 -32.72 40.35
CA PHE A 159 -21.11 -31.56 39.60
C PHE A 159 -20.65 -30.46 40.57
N GLN A 160 -19.33 -30.34 40.74
CA GLN A 160 -18.69 -29.19 41.37
C GLN A 160 -18.13 -28.30 40.26
N GLU A 161 -18.68 -27.10 40.12
CA GLU A 161 -18.09 -26.04 39.32
C GLU A 161 -16.84 -25.54 40.08
N PRO A 162 -15.64 -25.60 39.49
CA PRO A 162 -14.45 -25.05 40.13
C PRO A 162 -14.61 -23.53 40.32
N GLU A 163 -14.34 -23.03 41.54
CA GLU A 163 -14.50 -21.62 41.89
C GLU A 163 -13.59 -20.70 41.05
N ASP A 164 -12.45 -21.23 40.58
CA ASP A 164 -11.52 -20.53 39.71
C ASP A 164 -11.14 -21.43 38.52
N LEU A 165 -11.77 -21.21 37.37
CA LEU A 165 -11.16 -21.58 36.09
C LEU A 165 -10.00 -20.61 35.84
N GLU A 166 -8.79 -20.96 36.29
CA GLU A 166 -7.58 -20.35 35.75
C GLU A 166 -7.50 -20.71 34.27
N ILE A 167 -8.12 -19.88 33.41
CA ILE A 167 -7.88 -19.90 31.97
C ILE A 167 -6.40 -19.53 31.83
N THR A 168 -5.52 -20.54 31.84
CA THR A 168 -4.11 -20.38 31.57
C THR A 168 -3.98 -19.66 30.23
N THR A 169 -3.70 -18.36 30.30
CA THR A 169 -3.39 -17.46 29.19
C THR A 169 -4.36 -17.53 28.00
N SER A 170 -5.42 -16.73 28.01
CA SER A 170 -6.11 -16.40 26.75
C SER A 170 -5.15 -15.60 25.86
N LEU A 171 -4.48 -16.25 24.92
CA LEU A 171 -3.63 -15.57 23.93
C LEU A 171 -4.53 -14.92 22.86
N THR A 172 -4.92 -13.67 23.09
CA THR A 172 -5.59 -12.88 22.06
C THR A 172 -4.54 -12.25 21.15
N GLU A 173 -4.22 -12.92 20.05
CA GLU A 173 -3.36 -12.35 19.01
C GLU A 173 -4.20 -11.46 18.08
N ARG A 174 -3.75 -10.23 17.84
CA ARG A 174 -4.42 -9.30 16.92
C ARG A 174 -3.77 -9.43 15.55
N ALA A 175 -4.59 -9.61 14.52
CA ALA A 175 -4.10 -9.61 13.16
C ALA A 175 -3.42 -8.26 12.82
N PRO A 176 -2.33 -8.28 12.04
CA PRO A 176 -1.59 -7.08 11.67
C PRO A 176 -2.43 -6.15 10.79
N GLU A 177 -2.10 -4.85 10.79
CA GLU A 177 -2.67 -3.88 9.86
C GLU A 177 -1.91 -3.93 8.52
N PRO A 178 -2.56 -4.26 7.40
CA PRO A 178 -1.88 -4.47 6.12
C PRO A 178 -1.32 -3.17 5.53
N ARG A 179 -0.14 -3.26 4.93
CA ARG A 179 0.57 -2.19 4.23
C ARG A 179 0.87 -2.62 2.81
N LEU A 180 0.35 -1.88 1.85
CA LEU A 180 0.63 -2.11 0.44
C LEU A 180 1.78 -1.24 -0.07
N SER A 181 2.51 -1.78 -1.04
CA SER A 181 3.42 -1.03 -1.89
C SER A 181 3.06 -1.26 -3.35
N ILE A 182 3.01 -0.18 -4.13
CA ILE A 182 2.84 -0.22 -5.59
C ILE A 182 4.16 0.12 -6.25
N GLY A 183 4.46 -0.57 -7.36
CA GLY A 183 5.63 -0.27 -8.16
C GLY A 183 5.45 -0.75 -9.58
N VAL A 184 6.40 -0.34 -10.43
CA VAL A 184 6.50 -0.81 -11.80
C VAL A 184 7.80 -1.54 -11.98
N ASN A 185 7.70 -2.64 -12.70
CA ASN A 185 8.79 -3.51 -13.07
C ASN A 185 8.96 -3.49 -14.59
N GLN A 186 10.20 -3.31 -15.04
CA GLN A 186 10.60 -3.44 -16.44
C GLN A 186 11.64 -4.56 -16.52
N ASN A 187 11.31 -5.67 -17.20
CA ASN A 187 12.20 -6.82 -17.39
C ASN A 187 12.80 -7.39 -16.09
N GLY A 188 12.01 -7.47 -15.02
CA GLY A 188 12.46 -8.02 -13.73
C GLY A 188 13.19 -7.03 -12.83
N LYS A 189 13.46 -5.81 -13.31
CA LYS A 189 14.04 -4.72 -12.50
C LYS A 189 12.94 -3.77 -12.04
N LYS A 190 12.79 -3.65 -10.71
CA LYS A 190 11.96 -2.61 -10.10
C LYS A 190 12.50 -1.24 -10.48
N VAL A 191 11.65 -0.39 -11.06
CA VAL A 191 12.02 0.98 -11.39
C VAL A 191 11.46 1.90 -10.33
N THR A 192 12.35 2.39 -9.46
CA THR A 192 12.02 3.29 -8.34
C THR A 192 12.24 4.75 -8.72
N GLY A 193 11.28 5.60 -8.35
CA GLY A 193 11.41 7.05 -8.22
C GLY A 193 11.34 7.86 -9.51
N ASP A 194 12.18 7.52 -10.48
CA ASP A 194 12.53 8.42 -11.59
C ASP A 194 12.19 7.78 -12.95
N LEU A 195 11.11 7.00 -12.97
CA LEU A 195 10.73 6.23 -14.16
C LEU A 195 10.21 7.21 -15.22
N THR A 196 11.12 7.55 -16.12
CA THR A 196 10.84 8.20 -17.38
C THR A 196 10.63 7.13 -18.44
N VAL A 197 9.39 6.93 -18.85
CA VAL A 197 9.03 5.88 -19.82
C VAL A 197 8.78 6.50 -21.19
N THR A 198 9.11 5.78 -22.26
CA THR A 198 8.59 6.08 -23.60
C THR A 198 7.22 5.44 -23.81
N PRO A 199 6.28 6.11 -24.52
CA PRO A 199 5.02 5.49 -24.93
C PRO A 199 5.24 4.15 -25.65
N GLY A 200 4.35 3.18 -25.42
CA GLY A 200 4.41 1.82 -25.95
C GLY A 200 5.26 0.84 -25.14
N THR A 201 6.10 1.31 -24.23
CA THR A 201 6.96 0.43 -23.41
C THR A 201 6.11 -0.56 -22.63
N PRO A 202 6.36 -1.88 -22.76
CA PRO A 202 5.70 -2.88 -21.95
C PRO A 202 6.25 -2.84 -20.53
N LEU A 203 5.36 -2.66 -19.57
CA LEU A 203 5.65 -2.56 -18.14
C LEU A 203 4.78 -3.54 -17.37
N THR A 204 5.22 -3.90 -16.17
CA THR A 204 4.44 -4.72 -15.25
C THR A 204 4.17 -3.91 -13.98
N MET A 205 2.90 -3.64 -13.69
CA MET A 205 2.48 -3.05 -12.43
C MET A 205 2.40 -4.14 -11.37
N GLU A 206 3.01 -3.90 -10.21
CA GLU A 206 3.02 -4.81 -9.07
C GLU A 206 2.47 -4.11 -7.83
N ILE A 207 1.49 -4.73 -7.17
CA ILE A 207 1.00 -4.33 -5.85
C ILE A 207 1.32 -5.46 -4.88
N ASN A 208 2.11 -5.16 -3.85
CA ASN A 208 2.62 -6.13 -2.89
C ASN A 208 2.12 -5.83 -1.49
N LEU A 209 1.65 -6.86 -0.80
CA LEU A 209 1.37 -6.86 0.62
C LEU A 209 2.69 -6.98 1.42
N ASP A 210 2.73 -6.38 2.61
CA ASP A 210 3.85 -6.53 3.52
C ASP A 210 3.94 -7.95 4.10
N ARG A 211 5.16 -8.34 4.48
CA ARG A 211 5.46 -9.71 4.92
C ARG A 211 4.70 -10.12 6.18
N ASP A 212 4.45 -9.19 7.09
CA ASP A 212 3.78 -9.47 8.36
C ASP A 212 2.31 -9.82 8.11
N SER A 213 1.71 -9.19 7.09
CA SER A 213 0.30 -9.34 6.74
C SER A 213 0.03 -10.44 5.72
N ALA A 214 1.01 -10.83 4.91
CA ALA A 214 0.92 -11.86 3.86
C ALA A 214 0.46 -13.25 4.37
N GLN A 215 0.71 -13.57 5.64
CA GLN A 215 0.29 -14.86 6.21
C GLN A 215 -1.22 -14.90 6.55
N VAL A 216 -1.86 -13.74 6.67
CA VAL A 216 -3.24 -13.61 7.16
C VAL A 216 -4.20 -13.17 6.05
N TYR A 217 -3.71 -12.37 5.11
CA TYR A 217 -4.54 -11.74 4.11
C TYR A 217 -4.06 -11.99 2.69
N GLY A 218 -5.00 -11.84 1.75
CA GLY A 218 -4.73 -11.82 0.32
C GLY A 218 -5.35 -10.60 -0.35
N LEU A 219 -4.86 -10.29 -1.55
CA LEU A 219 -5.23 -9.09 -2.29
C LEU A 219 -6.17 -9.40 -3.46
N GLY A 220 -7.02 -8.43 -3.79
CA GLY A 220 -7.80 -8.40 -5.03
C GLY A 220 -7.99 -6.97 -5.50
N VAL A 221 -7.74 -6.68 -6.78
CA VAL A 221 -8.00 -5.34 -7.34
C VAL A 221 -9.49 -5.21 -7.62
N ASN A 222 -10.11 -4.17 -7.08
CA ASN A 222 -11.50 -3.85 -7.37
C ASN A 222 -11.62 -2.84 -8.51
N TYR A 223 -10.83 -1.77 -8.45
CA TYR A 223 -10.92 -0.66 -9.38
C TYR A 223 -9.53 -0.10 -9.70
N LEU A 224 -9.30 0.25 -10.96
CA LEU A 224 -8.13 0.98 -11.42
C LEU A 224 -8.58 2.05 -12.40
N GLU A 225 -8.18 3.28 -12.14
CA GLU A 225 -8.40 4.42 -13.01
C GLU A 225 -7.06 5.07 -13.34
N VAL A 226 -6.99 5.66 -14.52
CA VAL A 226 -5.84 6.46 -14.96
C VAL A 226 -6.30 7.89 -15.19
N THR A 227 -5.50 8.88 -14.78
CA THR A 227 -5.81 10.31 -14.96
C THR A 227 -4.58 11.13 -15.33
N ASP A 228 -4.80 12.23 -16.03
CA ASP A 228 -3.81 13.27 -16.33
C ASP A 228 -3.56 14.21 -15.15
N THR A 229 -4.08 13.90 -13.96
CA THR A 229 -4.08 14.75 -12.74
C THR A 229 -4.90 16.04 -12.86
N ARG A 230 -5.67 16.19 -13.95
CA ARG A 230 -6.52 17.36 -14.20
C ARG A 230 -7.99 16.92 -14.33
N GLN A 231 -8.49 16.80 -15.55
CA GLN A 231 -9.91 16.54 -15.84
C GLN A 231 -10.12 15.22 -16.57
N LEU A 232 -9.09 14.69 -17.23
CA LEU A 232 -9.21 13.47 -18.00
C LEU A 232 -8.98 12.28 -17.08
N SER A 233 -9.94 11.36 -17.06
CA SER A 233 -9.86 10.12 -16.30
C SER A 233 -10.51 9.00 -17.10
N GLU A 234 -9.88 7.84 -17.09
CA GLU A 234 -10.41 6.64 -17.74
C GLU A 234 -10.34 5.46 -16.78
N THR A 235 -11.44 4.72 -16.68
CA THR A 235 -11.44 3.45 -15.95
C THR A 235 -10.68 2.41 -16.77
N ILE A 236 -9.73 1.73 -16.14
CA ILE A 236 -8.93 0.65 -16.74
C ILE A 236 -9.41 -0.70 -16.22
N VAL A 237 -9.67 -0.80 -14.91
CA VAL A 237 -10.21 -2.00 -14.27
C VAL A 237 -11.49 -1.64 -13.54
N PHE A 238 -12.55 -2.37 -13.82
CA PHE A 238 -13.84 -2.23 -13.16
C PHE A 238 -14.29 -3.58 -12.58
N LYS A 239 -14.53 -3.61 -11.26
CA LYS A 239 -14.92 -4.82 -10.51
C LYS A 239 -13.96 -6.00 -10.73
N GLY A 240 -12.66 -5.70 -10.83
CA GLY A 240 -11.59 -6.68 -11.03
C GLY A 240 -11.37 -7.13 -12.48
N CYS A 241 -12.12 -6.63 -13.45
CA CYS A 241 -11.92 -6.94 -14.88
C CYS A 241 -11.39 -5.73 -15.64
N THR A 242 -10.38 -5.94 -16.49
CA THR A 242 -9.89 -4.92 -17.41
C THR A 242 -10.96 -4.57 -18.45
N VAL A 243 -11.07 -3.29 -18.77
CA VAL A 243 -11.95 -2.76 -19.83
C VAL A 243 -11.30 -2.95 -21.20
N ASP A 244 -9.98 -2.81 -21.30
CA ASP A 244 -9.20 -3.00 -22.53
C ASP A 244 -7.96 -3.88 -22.27
N PRO A 245 -8.03 -5.18 -22.63
CA PRO A 245 -6.91 -6.11 -22.49
C PRO A 245 -5.67 -5.76 -23.31
N TYR A 246 -5.77 -4.93 -24.35
CA TYR A 246 -4.62 -4.54 -25.16
C TYR A 246 -3.75 -3.51 -24.44
N LEU A 247 -4.37 -2.54 -23.76
CA LEU A 247 -3.68 -1.52 -22.99
C LEU A 247 -3.25 -2.04 -21.62
N PHE A 248 -4.10 -2.83 -20.97
CA PHE A 248 -3.88 -3.31 -19.61
C PHE A 248 -4.43 -4.73 -19.43
N GLU A 249 -3.55 -5.68 -19.13
CA GLU A 249 -3.95 -7.06 -18.83
C GLU A 249 -4.68 -7.14 -17.48
N ASN A 250 -5.45 -8.21 -17.27
CA ASN A 250 -6.05 -8.46 -15.97
C ASN A 250 -4.97 -8.65 -14.89
N PHE A 251 -5.26 -8.17 -13.67
CA PHE A 251 -4.42 -8.47 -12.52
C PHE A 251 -4.48 -9.96 -12.20
N ASN A 252 -3.29 -10.52 -12.03
CA ASN A 252 -3.09 -11.91 -11.65
C ASN A 252 -2.27 -12.01 -10.37
N THR A 253 -2.51 -13.06 -9.58
CA THR A 253 -1.71 -13.38 -8.40
C THR A 253 -1.42 -14.87 -8.34
N ILE A 254 -0.19 -15.21 -7.95
CA ILE A 254 0.25 -16.60 -7.78
C ILE A 254 -0.04 -17.03 -6.33
N ASP A 255 0.45 -16.23 -5.37
CA ASP A 255 0.41 -16.58 -3.95
C ASP A 255 -0.77 -15.92 -3.20
N GLY A 256 -1.30 -14.81 -3.72
CA GLY A 256 -2.32 -13.97 -3.05
C GLY A 256 -1.76 -12.64 -2.54
N ASP A 257 -0.44 -12.57 -2.34
CA ASP A 257 0.23 -11.44 -1.68
C ASP A 257 0.69 -10.37 -2.67
N THR A 258 0.91 -10.78 -3.92
CA THR A 258 1.38 -9.94 -5.02
C THR A 258 0.41 -9.99 -6.18
N LEU A 259 -0.14 -8.84 -6.54
CA LEU A 259 -0.91 -8.65 -7.76
C LEU A 259 0.01 -8.10 -8.84
N SER A 260 0.00 -8.72 -10.01
CA SER A 260 0.77 -8.28 -11.17
C SER A 260 -0.13 -8.15 -12.40
N ALA A 261 0.06 -7.07 -13.16
CA ALA A 261 -0.60 -6.84 -14.43
C ALA A 261 0.37 -6.20 -15.42
N LYS A 262 0.38 -6.67 -16.66
CA LYS A 262 1.16 -6.04 -17.73
C LYS A 262 0.35 -4.94 -18.37
N PHE A 263 1.04 -3.87 -18.75
CA PHE A 263 0.41 -2.76 -19.47
C PHE A 263 1.41 -2.12 -20.42
N LYS A 264 0.89 -1.45 -21.44
CA LYS A 264 1.69 -0.59 -22.31
C LYS A 264 1.63 0.83 -21.79
N ALA A 265 2.78 1.49 -21.65
CA ALA A 265 2.80 2.89 -21.27
C ALA A 265 2.07 3.75 -22.33
N PHE A 266 1.11 4.56 -21.90
CA PHE A 266 0.43 5.54 -22.75
C PHE A 266 0.39 6.87 -22.01
N LYS A 267 0.37 7.97 -22.76
CA LYS A 267 0.26 9.32 -22.21
C LYS A 267 -1.03 10.00 -22.68
N PHE A 268 -1.49 10.96 -21.90
CA PHE A 268 -2.48 11.91 -22.38
C PHE A 268 -1.78 12.99 -23.25
N PRO A 269 -2.43 13.54 -24.28
CA PRO A 269 -1.81 14.53 -25.17
C PRO A 269 -1.23 15.75 -24.44
N ASP A 270 -1.91 16.20 -23.38
CA ASP A 270 -1.62 17.45 -22.68
C ASP A 270 -0.86 17.27 -21.36
N SER A 271 -0.42 16.04 -21.03
CA SER A 271 0.29 15.75 -19.79
C SER A 271 1.41 14.72 -19.96
N SER A 272 2.60 15.07 -19.44
CA SER A 272 3.74 14.16 -19.31
C SER A 272 3.64 13.27 -18.06
N TYR A 273 2.73 13.58 -17.12
CA TYR A 273 2.51 12.76 -15.93
C TYR A 273 1.18 12.03 -16.03
N VAL A 274 1.23 10.74 -15.74
CA VAL A 274 0.06 9.87 -15.68
C VAL A 274 -0.06 9.32 -14.27
N GLN A 275 -1.22 9.51 -13.66
CA GLN A 275 -1.52 9.01 -12.33
C GLN A 275 -2.46 7.81 -12.43
N PHE A 276 -2.06 6.68 -11.85
CA PHE A 276 -2.89 5.51 -11.66
C PHE A 276 -3.47 5.53 -10.25
N ARG A 277 -4.79 5.39 -10.12
CA ARG A 277 -5.54 5.34 -8.87
C ARG A 277 -6.15 3.95 -8.72
N ALA A 278 -5.63 3.18 -7.77
CA ALA A 278 -6.05 1.80 -7.54
C ALA A 278 -6.83 1.69 -6.23
N THR A 279 -7.91 0.90 -6.24
CA THR A 279 -8.63 0.44 -5.05
C THR A 279 -8.50 -1.07 -4.95
N VAL A 280 -7.83 -1.51 -3.89
CA VAL A 280 -7.49 -2.90 -3.61
C VAL A 280 -8.26 -3.38 -2.39
N ASN A 281 -8.96 -4.50 -2.54
CA ASN A 281 -9.57 -5.21 -1.43
C ASN A 281 -8.52 -6.10 -0.77
N VAL A 282 -8.52 -6.11 0.55
CA VAL A 282 -7.73 -7.04 1.37
C VAL A 282 -8.70 -7.96 2.08
N CYS A 283 -8.57 -9.25 1.80
CA CYS A 283 -9.47 -10.28 2.32
C CYS A 283 -8.73 -11.22 3.27
N LEU A 284 -9.44 -11.81 4.23
CA LEU A 284 -8.90 -12.92 5.02
C LEU A 284 -8.52 -14.08 4.08
N ASP A 285 -7.31 -14.61 4.25
CA ASP A 285 -6.69 -15.64 3.41
C ASP A 285 -6.52 -15.18 1.95
N LYS A 286 -7.59 -15.24 1.13
CA LYS A 286 -7.55 -14.81 -0.28
C LYS A 286 -8.88 -14.19 -0.70
N CYS A 287 -8.83 -13.13 -1.51
CA CYS A 287 -10.02 -12.59 -2.14
C CYS A 287 -10.60 -13.56 -3.18
N LEU A 288 -11.91 -13.46 -3.46
CA LEU A 288 -12.57 -14.23 -4.53
C LEU A 288 -12.35 -13.54 -5.87
N GLY A 289 -12.21 -14.33 -6.94
CA GLY A 289 -11.94 -13.81 -8.28
C GLY A 289 -13.20 -13.56 -9.06
N THR A 290 -13.19 -12.51 -9.85
CA THR A 290 -14.28 -12.16 -10.75
C THR A 290 -14.08 -12.88 -12.08
N GLN A 291 -15.10 -13.57 -12.58
CA GLN A 291 -15.07 -14.12 -13.92
C GLN A 291 -15.38 -13.01 -14.94
N CYS A 292 -14.41 -12.67 -15.78
CA CYS A 292 -14.54 -11.63 -16.79
C CYS A 292 -15.20 -12.18 -18.06
N SER A 293 -15.78 -11.28 -18.88
CA SER A 293 -16.51 -11.61 -20.11
C SER A 293 -15.66 -12.34 -21.16
N ASN A 294 -14.34 -12.13 -21.14
CA ASN A 294 -13.36 -12.79 -22.00
C ASN A 294 -12.97 -14.21 -21.50
N GLY A 295 -13.64 -14.74 -20.46
CA GLY A 295 -13.33 -16.04 -19.87
C GLY A 295 -12.07 -16.05 -19.00
N GLN A 296 -11.33 -14.94 -18.92
CA GLN A 296 -10.24 -14.78 -17.96
C GLN A 296 -10.83 -14.50 -16.57
N ILE A 297 -10.09 -14.91 -15.53
CA ILE A 297 -10.48 -14.63 -14.15
C ILE A 297 -9.69 -13.39 -13.73
N GLY A 298 -10.38 -12.29 -13.44
CA GLY A 298 -9.82 -11.19 -12.67
C GLY A 298 -9.51 -11.71 -11.27
N TYR A 299 -8.27 -11.62 -10.82
CA TYR A 299 -7.85 -12.51 -9.73
C TYR A 299 -8.43 -12.16 -8.36
N GLY A 300 -8.83 -13.29 -7.78
CA GLY A 300 -9.04 -13.73 -6.42
C GLY A 300 -9.34 -15.24 -6.55
N ARG A 301 -8.97 -16.08 -5.60
CA ARG A 301 -9.07 -17.54 -5.77
C ARG A 301 -10.53 -17.98 -5.74
N ARG A 302 -11.04 -18.58 -6.82
CA ARG A 302 -12.27 -19.38 -6.76
C ARG A 302 -11.99 -20.63 -5.94
N ARG A 303 -12.63 -20.79 -4.78
CA ARG A 303 -12.67 -22.09 -4.10
C ARG A 303 -13.36 -23.11 -5.02
N ARG A 304 -12.71 -24.25 -5.24
CA ARG A 304 -13.39 -25.45 -5.77
C ARG A 304 -13.91 -26.25 -4.56
N ASP A 305 -15.20 -26.57 -4.61
CA ASP A 305 -16.00 -27.46 -3.75
C ASP A 305 -16.28 -27.08 -2.28
N THR A 306 -17.53 -26.72 -1.98
CA THR A 306 -18.63 -27.65 -1.63
C THR A 306 -19.89 -26.84 -1.28
N THR A 307 -21.02 -27.16 -1.95
CA THR A 307 -22.42 -27.01 -1.48
C THR A 307 -22.96 -25.60 -1.11
N GLU A 308 -23.89 -25.10 -1.94
CA GLU A 308 -25.04 -24.25 -1.54
C GLU A 308 -24.83 -22.86 -0.89
N VAL A 309 -23.96 -21.99 -1.40
CA VAL A 309 -23.99 -20.54 -1.05
C VAL A 309 -24.02 -19.61 -2.28
N LEU A 310 -24.25 -20.16 -3.48
CA LEU A 310 -24.11 -19.44 -4.76
C LEU A 310 -25.42 -18.94 -5.41
N ALA A 311 -26.40 -18.41 -4.66
CA ALA A 311 -27.65 -17.94 -5.30
C ALA A 311 -28.23 -16.58 -4.84
N GLN A 312 -27.69 -15.93 -3.81
CA GLN A 312 -28.13 -14.57 -3.43
C GLN A 312 -26.92 -13.70 -3.18
N GLY A 313 -26.93 -12.47 -3.72
CA GLY A 313 -25.85 -11.47 -3.69
C GLY A 313 -25.29 -11.16 -2.30
N LEU A 314 -24.49 -12.08 -1.78
CA LEU A 314 -23.78 -11.97 -0.53
C LEU A 314 -22.49 -11.18 -0.79
N VAL A 315 -22.43 -10.01 -0.15
CA VAL A 315 -21.24 -9.23 0.15
C VAL A 315 -20.03 -10.15 0.36
N ASP A 316 -18.87 -9.78 -0.19
CA ASP A 316 -17.57 -10.41 0.07
C ASP A 316 -17.31 -10.47 1.59
N THR A 317 -17.81 -11.51 2.27
CA THR A 317 -17.78 -11.63 3.73
C THR A 317 -16.36 -11.74 4.30
N ASN A 318 -15.37 -11.99 3.44
CA ASN A 318 -13.96 -12.04 3.80
C ASN A 318 -13.22 -10.72 3.58
N LYS A 319 -13.83 -9.67 3.00
CA LYS A 319 -13.19 -8.36 2.80
C LYS A 319 -13.08 -7.63 4.15
N VAL A 320 -11.85 -7.40 4.61
CA VAL A 320 -11.56 -6.74 5.90
C VAL A 320 -11.09 -5.31 5.71
N TYR A 321 -10.27 -5.06 4.68
CA TYR A 321 -9.80 -3.72 4.37
C TYR A 321 -10.05 -3.36 2.91
N GLU A 322 -10.22 -2.07 2.66
CA GLU A 322 -10.12 -1.48 1.33
C GLU A 322 -9.00 -0.44 1.36
N ILE A 323 -8.07 -0.56 0.42
CA ILE A 323 -6.89 0.30 0.33
C ILE A 323 -6.92 1.03 -1.00
N SER A 324 -7.02 2.35 -0.93
CA SER A 324 -6.95 3.28 -2.05
C SER A 324 -5.55 3.87 -2.11
N LEU A 325 -4.85 3.68 -3.22
CA LEU A 325 -3.46 4.14 -3.42
C LEU A 325 -3.27 4.71 -4.82
N ALA A 326 -2.26 5.56 -5.00
CA ALA A 326 -1.91 6.12 -6.30
C ALA A 326 -0.44 5.95 -6.64
N MET A 327 -0.17 5.87 -7.94
CA MET A 327 1.16 5.84 -8.52
C MET A 327 1.26 6.89 -9.63
N PHE A 328 2.43 7.52 -9.74
CA PHE A 328 2.72 8.53 -10.75
C PHE A 328 3.81 8.01 -11.68
N ILE A 329 3.65 8.23 -12.98
CA ILE A 329 4.64 7.87 -14.00
C ILE A 329 4.87 9.08 -14.88
N LYS A 330 6.15 9.42 -15.10
CA LYS A 330 6.57 10.43 -16.06
C LYS A 330 6.81 9.76 -17.41
N ILE A 331 6.17 10.27 -18.46
CA ILE A 331 6.28 9.74 -19.81
C ILE A 331 6.91 10.82 -20.68
N ASN A 332 8.01 10.46 -21.35
CA ASN A 332 8.75 11.36 -22.22
C ASN A 332 8.31 11.24 -23.67
N ASP A 333 8.32 12.39 -24.34
CA ASP A 333 8.08 12.54 -25.76
C ASP A 333 9.41 12.43 -26.51
N ILE A 334 10.02 11.25 -26.50
CA ILE A 334 11.29 11.08 -27.22
C ILE A 334 10.98 10.90 -28.72
N GLU A 335 11.65 11.71 -29.55
CA GLU A 335 11.72 11.52 -31.00
C GLU A 335 12.42 10.19 -31.31
N GLY A 336 11.69 9.22 -31.88
CA GLY A 336 12.21 7.88 -32.18
C GLY A 336 11.24 6.74 -31.89
N VAL A 337 10.11 7.03 -31.22
CA VAL A 337 9.02 6.05 -31.06
C VAL A 337 8.37 5.76 -32.40
N ASN A 338 8.06 4.49 -32.67
CA ASN A 338 7.39 4.06 -33.88
C ASN A 338 6.02 4.76 -34.01
N ARG A 339 5.88 5.67 -34.98
CA ARG A 339 4.64 6.43 -35.21
C ARG A 339 3.41 5.53 -35.36
N ASN A 340 3.56 4.36 -35.97
CA ASN A 340 2.45 3.43 -36.15
C ASN A 340 1.97 2.87 -34.80
N GLU A 341 2.89 2.60 -33.87
CA GLU A 341 2.54 2.11 -32.54
C GLU A 341 1.85 3.20 -31.70
N VAL A 342 2.32 4.45 -31.81
CA VAL A 342 1.66 5.60 -31.16
C VAL A 342 0.24 5.76 -31.68
N LEU A 343 0.04 5.71 -33.00
CA LEU A 343 -1.30 5.80 -33.61
C LEU A 343 -2.24 4.67 -33.14
N GLN A 344 -1.72 3.44 -33.04
CA GLN A 344 -2.49 2.31 -32.49
C GLN A 344 -2.86 2.53 -31.02
N LEU A 345 -1.94 3.04 -30.20
CA LEU A 345 -2.23 3.34 -28.80
C LEU A 345 -3.29 4.45 -28.65
N GLU A 346 -3.22 5.49 -29.49
CA GLU A 346 -4.23 6.55 -29.52
C GLU A 346 -5.62 6.03 -29.92
N GLU A 347 -5.69 5.10 -30.88
CA GLU A 347 -6.94 4.46 -31.29
C GLU A 347 -7.54 3.62 -30.16
N ASN A 348 -6.73 2.77 -29.50
CA ASN A 348 -7.19 1.98 -28.36
C ASN A 348 -7.64 2.88 -27.19
N LEU A 349 -6.97 4.00 -26.94
CA LEU A 349 -7.39 4.96 -25.92
C LEU A 349 -8.76 5.60 -26.26
N ARG A 350 -9.08 5.78 -27.54
CA ARG A 350 -10.41 6.23 -27.98
C ARG A 350 -11.48 5.14 -27.80
N GLU A 351 -11.15 3.89 -28.09
CA GLU A 351 -12.05 2.75 -27.84
C GLU A 351 -12.33 2.57 -26.35
N LEU A 352 -11.29 2.70 -25.50
CA LEU A 352 -11.43 2.69 -24.05
C LEU A 352 -12.41 3.78 -23.56
N LYS A 353 -12.30 5.00 -24.09
CA LYS A 353 -13.25 6.10 -23.82
C LYS A 353 -14.69 5.71 -24.14
N LEU A 354 -14.91 5.12 -25.31
CA LEU A 354 -16.24 4.69 -25.73
C LEU A 354 -16.78 3.55 -24.86
N ALA A 355 -15.92 2.61 -24.47
CA ALA A 355 -16.26 1.52 -23.56
C ALA A 355 -16.66 2.06 -22.17
N ASN A 356 -15.90 3.01 -21.63
CA ASN A 356 -16.20 3.66 -20.35
C ASN A 356 -17.53 4.43 -20.38
N GLN A 357 -17.85 5.11 -21.48
CA GLN A 357 -19.17 5.74 -21.65
C GLN A 357 -20.33 4.74 -21.67
N ARG A 358 -20.12 3.52 -22.22
CA ARG A 358 -21.13 2.44 -22.17
C ARG A 358 -21.26 1.88 -20.76
N LEU A 359 -20.15 1.64 -20.07
CA LEU A 359 -20.13 1.17 -18.67
C LEU A 359 -20.85 2.16 -17.75
N ALA A 360 -20.59 3.47 -17.90
CA ALA A 360 -21.24 4.51 -17.13
C ALA A 360 -22.77 4.52 -17.34
N ARG A 361 -23.24 4.34 -18.58
CA ARG A 361 -24.68 4.23 -18.88
C ARG A 361 -25.31 3.00 -18.22
N ASN A 362 -24.69 1.83 -18.37
CA ASN A 362 -25.22 0.60 -17.78
C ASN A 362 -25.25 0.64 -16.26
N SER A 363 -24.26 1.27 -15.63
CA SER A 363 -24.23 1.44 -14.17
C SER A 363 -25.36 2.30 -13.63
N ARG A 364 -25.81 3.32 -14.39
CA ARG A 364 -26.92 4.21 -14.01
C ARG A 364 -28.29 3.54 -14.18
N VAL A 365 -28.45 2.70 -15.20
CA VAL A 365 -29.70 1.95 -15.43
C VAL A 365 -29.99 0.98 -14.28
N ASN A 366 -28.95 0.38 -13.69
CA ASN A 366 -29.09 -0.55 -12.56
C ASN A 366 -29.53 0.09 -11.23
N PHE A 367 -29.57 1.43 -11.12
CA PHE A 367 -30.10 2.15 -9.96
C PHE A 367 -31.54 2.66 -10.18
N GLY A 368 -32.12 2.46 -11.37
CA GLY A 368 -33.46 2.92 -11.73
C GLY A 368 -34.56 1.86 -11.65
N GLU A 369 -34.20 0.59 -11.38
CA GLU A 369 -35.13 -0.52 -11.16
C GLU A 369 -34.86 -1.13 -9.78
N SER A 370 -35.35 -0.49 -8.72
CA SER A 370 -35.50 -1.08 -7.38
C SER A 370 -36.67 -0.43 -6.66
#